data_AF-A0A820KAC5-F1
#
_entry.id   AF-A0A820KAC5-F1
#
_cell.length_a   1.000
_cell.length_b   1.000
_cell.length_c   1.000
_cell.angle_alpha   90.00
_cell.angle_beta   90.00
_cell.angle_gamma   90.00
#
_symmetry.space_group_name_H-M   'P 1'
#
loop_
_entity.id
_entity.type
_entity.pdbx_description
1 polymer ?
#
loop_
_entity_poly.entity_id
_entity_poly.type
_entity_poly.pdbx_seq_one_letter_code
_entity_poly.pdbx_strand_id
1 'polypeptide(L)'
;EPISEIMDLVGLEFVSYISNYGYDRVLRILGHNMRDFLNGLDNLHEYMRYTYPRMRPPSFYVEKETAHGLTLHYRSRRRGFVYYVIGQITEVGRRFYDTAVEIDVISQREEFDVTHVVFELK
;
A
#
# COMPACT_ATOMS: atom_id res chain seq x y z
N GLU A 1 -11.63 12.87 -9.65
CA GLU A 1 -11.24 13.26 -11.02
C GLU A 1 -10.96 11.99 -11.83
N PRO A 2 -11.03 11.99 -13.16
CA PRO A 2 -10.86 10.77 -13.95
C PRO A 2 -9.54 10.02 -13.68
N ILE A 3 -8.45 10.75 -13.41
CA ILE A 3 -7.13 10.15 -13.14
C ILE A 3 -7.12 9.41 -11.79
N SER A 4 -7.78 9.93 -10.75
CA SER A 4 -7.81 9.27 -9.44
C SER A 4 -8.54 7.93 -9.51
N GLU A 5 -9.66 7.88 -10.22
CA GLU A 5 -10.44 6.66 -10.44
C GLU A 5 -9.64 5.63 -11.26
N ILE A 6 -8.97 6.06 -12.32
CA ILE A 6 -8.10 5.16 -13.11
C ILE A 6 -6.95 4.62 -12.27
N MET A 7 -6.29 5.47 -11.47
CA MET A 7 -5.17 5.04 -10.63
C MET A 7 -5.61 4.04 -9.56
N ASP A 8 -6.78 4.25 -8.97
CA ASP A 8 -7.40 3.31 -8.04
C ASP A 8 -7.66 1.94 -8.69
N LEU A 9 -8.31 1.93 -9.87
CA LEU A 9 -8.53 0.70 -10.65
C LEU A 9 -7.22 0.00 -11.01
N VAL A 10 -6.19 0.74 -11.40
CA VAL A 10 -4.86 0.19 -11.71
C VAL A 10 -4.20 -0.41 -10.45
N GLY A 11 -4.44 0.17 -9.27
CA GLY A 11 -3.99 -0.38 -7.99
C GLY A 11 -4.64 -1.72 -7.65
N LEU A 12 -5.97 -1.78 -7.79
CA LEU A 12 -6.75 -3.01 -7.62
C LEU A 12 -6.26 -4.11 -8.56
N GLU A 13 -6.18 -3.81 -9.86
CA GLU A 13 -5.75 -4.76 -10.89
C GLU A 13 -4.30 -5.19 -10.71
N PHE A 14 -3.41 -4.30 -10.24
CA PHE A 14 -2.02 -4.67 -10.00
C PHE A 14 -1.89 -5.79 -8.96
N VAL A 15 -2.58 -5.68 -7.83
CA VAL A 15 -2.54 -6.71 -6.77
C VAL A 15 -3.14 -8.02 -7.29
N SER A 16 -4.25 -7.92 -8.03
CA SER A 16 -4.87 -9.09 -8.65
C SER A 16 -3.95 -9.77 -9.66
N TYR A 17 -3.30 -8.99 -10.51
CA TYR A 17 -2.33 -9.45 -11.50
C TYR A 17 -1.16 -10.17 -10.83
N ILE A 18 -0.39 -9.51 -9.95
CA ILE A 18 0.80 -10.15 -9.36
C ILE A 18 0.45 -11.42 -8.58
N SER A 19 -0.71 -11.45 -7.93
CA SER A 19 -1.19 -12.62 -7.21
C SER A 19 -1.44 -13.81 -8.15
N ASN A 20 -2.08 -13.56 -9.30
CA ASN A 20 -2.33 -14.58 -10.32
C ASN A 20 -1.03 -15.10 -10.98
N TYR A 21 0.03 -14.29 -10.98
CA TYR A 21 1.35 -14.67 -11.49
C TYR A 21 2.29 -15.24 -10.42
N GLY A 22 1.75 -15.68 -9.28
CA GLY A 22 2.47 -16.48 -8.29
C GLY A 22 3.06 -15.70 -7.10
N TYR A 23 2.88 -14.38 -7.04
CA TYR A 23 3.30 -13.58 -5.88
C TYR A 23 2.37 -13.73 -4.68
N ASP A 24 1.19 -14.33 -4.84
CA ASP A 24 0.20 -14.56 -3.77
C ASP A 24 0.83 -15.21 -2.52
N ARG A 25 1.73 -16.19 -2.71
CA ARG A 25 2.42 -16.85 -1.59
C ARG A 25 3.33 -15.90 -0.82
N VAL A 26 4.06 -15.03 -1.53
CA VAL A 26 4.94 -14.03 -0.92
C VAL A 26 4.14 -12.96 -0.21
N LEU A 27 3.01 -12.53 -0.78
CA LEU A 27 2.14 -11.53 -0.17
C LEU A 27 1.48 -12.05 1.12
N ARG A 28 1.03 -13.32 1.13
CA ARG A 28 0.42 -13.94 2.33
C ARG A 28 1.37 -14.06 3.52
N ILE A 29 2.68 -14.19 3.28
CA ILE A 29 3.65 -14.32 4.38
C ILE A 29 4.07 -12.97 4.97
N LEU A 30 3.66 -11.83 4.37
CA LEU A 30 4.01 -10.51 4.90
C LEU A 30 3.30 -10.20 6.22
N GLY A 31 2.15 -10.82 6.49
CA GLY A 31 1.44 -10.59 7.74
C GLY A 31 0.17 -11.40 7.90
N HIS A 32 -0.15 -11.73 9.16
CA HIS A 32 -1.40 -12.42 9.51
C HIS A 32 -2.63 -11.51 9.48
N ASN A 33 -2.42 -10.19 9.56
CA ASN A 33 -3.45 -9.16 9.48
C ASN A 33 -2.94 -7.98 8.64
N MET A 34 -3.81 -7.00 8.39
CA MET A 34 -3.49 -5.80 7.60
C MET A 34 -2.32 -5.01 8.18
N ARG A 35 -2.23 -4.85 9.50
CA ARG A 35 -1.13 -4.11 10.12
C ARG A 35 0.22 -4.77 9.85
N ASP A 36 0.29 -6.08 10.05
CA ASP A 36 1.53 -6.84 9.86
C ASP A 36 1.95 -6.79 8.39
N PHE A 37 0.99 -6.95 7.46
CA PHE A 37 1.23 -6.84 6.03
C PHE A 37 1.82 -5.47 5.66
N LEU A 38 1.17 -4.40 6.10
CA LEU A 38 1.58 -3.02 5.77
C LEU A 38 2.97 -2.70 6.30
N ASN A 39 3.29 -3.10 7.54
CA ASN A 39 4.63 -2.93 8.10
C ASN A 39 5.67 -3.88 7.46
N GLY A 40 5.23 -5.03 6.93
CA GLY A 40 6.07 -6.00 6.23
C GLY A 40 6.50 -5.58 4.82
N LEU A 41 5.81 -4.63 4.19
CA LEU A 41 6.09 -4.17 2.82
C LEU A 41 7.51 -3.59 2.68
N ASP A 42 8.00 -2.86 3.67
CA ASP A 42 9.34 -2.26 3.62
C ASP A 42 10.43 -3.35 3.58
N ASN A 43 10.24 -4.45 4.31
CA ASN A 43 11.14 -5.60 4.29
C ASN A 43 11.11 -6.33 2.93
N LEU A 44 9.91 -6.51 2.35
CA LEU A 44 9.79 -7.07 1.00
C LEU A 44 10.52 -6.21 -0.02
N HIS A 45 10.30 -4.89 0.03
CA HIS A 45 10.94 -3.96 -0.89
C HIS A 45 12.47 -3.93 -0.70
N GLU A 46 12.98 -4.03 0.52
CA GLU A 46 14.41 -4.19 0.79
C GLU A 46 14.94 -5.49 0.17
N TYR A 47 14.25 -6.61 0.37
CA TYR A 47 14.63 -7.87 -0.25
C TYR A 47 14.69 -7.76 -1.79
N MET A 48 13.74 -7.07 -2.40
CA MET A 48 13.75 -6.84 -3.85
C MET A 48 14.91 -5.97 -4.32
N ARG A 49 15.45 -5.06 -3.49
CA ARG A 49 16.61 -4.23 -3.86
C ARG A 49 17.87 -5.04 -4.16
N TYR A 50 18.03 -6.24 -3.59
CA TYR A 50 19.15 -7.12 -3.91
C TYR A 50 19.17 -7.52 -5.39
N THR A 51 18.00 -7.80 -5.98
CA THR A 51 17.86 -8.14 -7.41
C THR A 51 17.65 -6.90 -8.29
N TYR A 52 17.07 -5.84 -7.73
CA TYR A 52 16.76 -4.60 -8.45
C TYR A 52 17.43 -3.38 -7.78
N PRO A 53 18.76 -3.17 -7.95
CA PRO A 53 19.51 -2.17 -7.20
C PRO A 53 19.07 -0.71 -7.43
N ARG A 54 18.40 -0.44 -8.56
CA ARG A 54 17.86 0.90 -8.89
C ARG A 54 16.42 1.11 -8.41
N MET A 55 15.83 0.14 -7.72
CA MET A 55 14.48 0.25 -7.20
C MET A 55 14.39 1.37 -6.16
N ARG A 56 13.40 2.24 -6.34
CA ARG A 56 13.04 3.30 -5.39
C ARG A 56 11.63 3.01 -4.86
N PRO A 57 11.49 2.10 -3.88
CA PRO A 57 10.18 1.71 -3.37
C PRO A 57 9.60 2.82 -2.47
N PRO A 58 8.27 2.85 -2.30
CA PRO A 58 7.66 3.60 -1.21
C PRO A 58 7.98 2.95 0.15
N SER A 59 7.67 3.66 1.23
CA SER A 59 7.72 3.18 2.60
C SER A 59 6.35 3.30 3.26
N PHE A 60 6.02 2.30 4.09
CA PHE A 60 4.75 2.19 4.80
C PHE A 60 5.00 2.01 6.31
N TYR A 61 4.24 2.75 7.13
CA TYR A 61 4.33 2.66 8.58
C TYR A 61 2.97 2.86 9.22
N VAL A 62 2.54 1.90 10.05
CA VAL A 62 1.31 2.04 10.85
C VAL A 62 1.64 2.77 12.15
N GLU A 63 1.10 3.97 12.32
CA GLU A 63 1.31 4.78 13.53
C GLU A 63 0.45 4.29 14.69
N LYS A 64 -0.84 4.04 14.43
CA LYS A 64 -1.82 3.65 15.44
C LYS A 64 -2.76 2.60 14.86
N GLU A 65 -3.18 1.68 15.70
CA GLU A 65 -4.23 0.70 15.40
C GLU A 65 -5.23 0.71 16.56
N THR A 66 -6.51 0.59 16.23
CA THR A 66 -7.62 0.53 17.18
C THR A 66 -8.60 -0.56 16.74
N ALA A 67 -9.63 -0.81 17.54
CA ALA A 67 -10.71 -1.72 17.17
C ALA A 67 -11.51 -1.27 15.93
N HIS A 68 -11.35 -0.02 15.48
CA HIS A 68 -12.13 0.58 14.40
C HIS A 68 -11.30 0.92 13.15
N GLY A 69 -10.01 0.54 13.13
CA GLY A 69 -9.13 0.91 12.03
C GLY A 69 -7.72 1.27 12.44
N LEU A 70 -6.92 1.74 11.48
CA LEU A 70 -5.52 2.11 11.66
C LEU A 70 -5.13 3.39 10.91
N THR A 71 -4.09 4.06 11.42
CA THR A 71 -3.48 5.24 10.79
C THR A 71 -2.20 4.81 10.08
N LEU A 72 -2.16 4.98 8.75
CA LEU A 72 -1.05 4.54 7.89
C LEU A 72 -0.32 5.74 7.30
N HIS A 73 0.99 5.76 7.45
CA HIS A 73 1.88 6.69 6.79
C HIS A 73 2.42 6.05 5.51
N TYR A 74 2.24 6.74 4.39
CA TYR A 74 2.81 6.40 3.10
C TYR A 74 3.82 7.47 2.69
N ARG A 75 5.04 7.06 2.37
CA ARG A 75 6.10 7.95 1.90
C ARG A 75 6.68 7.47 0.59
N SER A 76 6.82 8.37 -0.37
CA SER A 76 7.30 8.01 -1.70
C SER A 76 8.00 9.18 -2.38
N ARG A 77 9.06 8.88 -3.15
CA ARG A 77 9.66 9.84 -4.07
C ARG A 77 8.89 9.98 -5.39
N ARG A 78 7.87 9.16 -5.60
CA ARG A 78 6.99 9.17 -6.78
C ARG A 78 5.74 9.95 -6.46
N ARG A 79 5.46 10.99 -7.24
CA ARG A 79 4.27 11.84 -7.11
C ARG A 79 3.09 11.26 -7.90
N GLY A 80 1.87 11.53 -7.45
CA GLY A 80 0.65 11.13 -8.16
C GLY A 80 0.19 9.68 -7.94
N PHE A 81 0.80 8.93 -7.01
CA PHE A 81 0.49 7.51 -6.76
C PHE A 81 -0.47 7.27 -5.58
N VAL A 82 -1.05 8.32 -4.99
CA VAL A 82 -1.92 8.22 -3.81
C VAL A 82 -3.07 7.24 -4.04
N TYR A 83 -3.84 7.44 -5.10
CA TYR A 83 -4.99 6.58 -5.43
C TYR A 83 -4.58 5.18 -5.90
N TYR A 84 -3.40 5.03 -6.52
CA TYR A 84 -2.86 3.72 -6.83
C TYR A 84 -2.60 2.89 -5.57
N VAL A 85 -2.07 3.54 -4.52
CA VAL A 85 -1.86 2.89 -3.22
C VAL A 85 -3.18 2.56 -2.54
N ILE A 86 -4.20 3.43 -2.65
CA ILE A 86 -5.55 3.16 -2.15
C ILE A 86 -6.08 1.86 -2.76
N GLY A 87 -6.10 1.75 -4.09
CA GLY A 87 -6.56 0.54 -4.77
C GLY A 87 -5.77 -0.72 -4.39
N GLN A 88 -4.44 -0.59 -4.22
CA GLN A 88 -3.64 -1.72 -3.75
C GLN A 88 -4.05 -2.19 -2.34
N ILE A 89 -4.22 -1.27 -1.39
CA ILE A 89 -4.58 -1.60 0.00
C ILE A 89 -5.99 -2.19 0.05
N THR A 90 -6.94 -1.63 -0.71
CA THR A 90 -8.31 -2.14 -0.81
C THR A 90 -8.34 -3.58 -1.34
N GLU A 91 -7.60 -3.87 -2.43
CA GLU A 91 -7.56 -5.24 -2.96
C GLU A 91 -6.84 -6.20 -2.02
N VAL A 92 -5.80 -5.75 -1.32
CA VAL A 92 -5.12 -6.58 -0.31
C VAL A 92 -6.09 -6.97 0.81
N GLY A 93 -6.82 -6.00 1.36
CA GLY A 93 -7.83 -6.24 2.40
C GLY A 93 -8.87 -7.27 1.97
N ARG A 94 -9.43 -7.08 0.78
CA ARG A 94 -10.44 -7.98 0.20
C ARG A 94 -9.88 -9.39 -0.05
N ARG A 95 -8.70 -9.49 -0.69
CA ARG A 95 -8.19 -10.76 -1.22
C ARG A 95 -7.49 -11.63 -0.16
N PHE A 96 -6.79 -11.02 0.77
CA PHE A 96 -5.97 -11.75 1.75
C PHE A 96 -6.63 -11.86 3.12
N TYR A 97 -7.51 -10.93 3.48
CA TYR A 97 -8.07 -10.81 4.82
C TYR A 97 -9.60 -10.77 4.85
N ASP A 98 -10.28 -10.94 3.70
CA ASP A 98 -11.74 -10.86 3.57
C ASP A 98 -12.34 -9.62 4.27
N THR A 99 -11.62 -8.51 4.19
CA THR A 99 -11.92 -7.26 4.89
C THR A 99 -12.18 -6.17 3.86
N ALA A 100 -13.37 -5.57 3.89
CA ALA A 100 -13.64 -4.35 3.15
C ALA A 100 -12.97 -3.18 3.88
N VAL A 101 -12.01 -2.52 3.21
CA VAL A 101 -11.24 -1.42 3.78
C VAL A 101 -11.71 -0.10 3.17
N GLU A 102 -12.22 0.80 3.99
CA GLU A 102 -12.49 2.19 3.60
C GLU A 102 -11.25 3.04 3.93
N ILE A 103 -10.82 3.89 2.99
CA ILE A 103 -9.56 4.64 3.11
C ILE A 103 -9.83 6.13 2.94
N ASP A 104 -9.56 6.90 4.00
CA ASP A 104 -9.61 8.34 3.99
C ASP A 104 -8.21 8.95 3.91
N VAL A 105 -8.02 9.95 3.04
CA VAL A 105 -6.80 10.74 2.99
C VAL A 105 -6.88 11.87 4.03
N ILE A 106 -6.19 11.71 5.16
CA ILE A 106 -6.20 12.68 6.25
C ILE A 106 -5.27 13.86 5.97
N SER A 107 -4.11 13.59 5.36
CA SER A 107 -3.21 14.65 4.92
C SER A 107 -2.32 14.19 3.78
N GLN A 108 -1.97 15.12 2.90
CA GLN A 108 -0.98 14.93 1.84
C GLN A 108 -0.05 16.13 1.82
N ARG A 109 1.25 15.86 1.93
CA ARG A 109 2.30 16.88 1.90
C ARG A 109 3.35 16.50 0.88
N GLU A 110 3.82 17.48 0.13
CA GLU A 110 5.01 17.35 -0.72
C GLU A 110 6.14 18.12 -0.05
N GLU A 111 7.11 17.40 0.51
CA GLU A 111 8.30 17.97 1.15
C GLU A 111 9.50 17.62 0.28
N PHE A 112 10.10 18.64 -0.35
CA PHE A 112 11.21 18.48 -1.31
C PHE A 112 10.90 17.46 -2.42
N ASP A 113 11.54 16.29 -2.38
CA ASP A 113 11.42 15.19 -3.33
C ASP A 113 10.55 14.04 -2.81
N VAL A 114 9.86 14.21 -1.68
CA VAL A 114 9.05 13.18 -1.04
C VAL A 114 7.59 13.62 -0.90
N THR A 115 6.68 12.79 -1.37
CA THR A 115 5.27 12.83 -1.02
C THR A 115 5.05 12.02 0.25
N HIS A 116 4.51 12.65 1.30
CA HIS A 116 4.05 11.99 2.52
C HIS A 116 2.53 12.11 2.61
N VAL A 117 1.86 10.97 2.68
CA VAL A 117 0.41 10.88 2.88
C VAL A 117 0.12 10.16 4.18
N VAL A 118 -0.89 10.63 4.91
CA VAL A 118 -1.46 9.93 6.06
C VAL A 118 -2.85 9.47 5.68
N PHE A 119 -3.07 8.16 5.78
CA PHE A 119 -4.36 7.51 5.56
C PHE A 119 -4.98 7.08 6.88
N GLU A 120 -6.31 7.14 6.95
CA GLU A 120 -7.10 6.42 7.94
C GLU A 120 -7.79 5.25 7.24
N LEU A 121 -7.55 4.03 7.71
CA LEU A 121 -8.16 2.80 7.19
C LEU A 121 -9.21 2.35 8.19
N LYS A 122 -10.44 2.10 7.74
CA LYS A 122 -11.59 1.66 8.53
C LYS A 122 -12.09 0.29 8.06
#